data_AF-A0A161VRS9-F1
#
_entry.id   AF-A0A161VRS9-F1
#
_cell.length_a   1.000
_cell.length_b   1.000
_cell.length_c   1.000
_cell.angle_alpha   90.00
_cell.angle_beta   90.00
_cell.angle_gamma   90.00
#
_symmetry.space_group_name_H-M   'P 1'
#
loop_
_entity.id
_entity.type
_entity.pdbx_description
1 polymer ?
#
loop_
_entity_poly.entity_id
_entity_poly.type
_entity_poly.pdbx_seq_one_letter_code
_entity_poly.pdbx_strand_id
1 'polypeptide(L)'
;MRRLFLLISVVLSLIVLGVLTKGLVSGRTDRAPAGGAALVAVTVPALNAKTREGEVLFGQNCAGCHGDNAAGRDGFGPPLVHRIYEPGHHGDGAFHLAAARGVRAHHWPFGDMPPVENVSERDVERIVAYVRALQRANGIN
;
A
#
# COMPACT_ATOMS: atom_id res chain seq x y z
N MET A 1 -8.62 -0.24 64.90
CA MET A 1 -9.65 -0.28 63.83
C MET A 1 -9.67 0.99 62.97
N ARG A 2 -9.76 2.20 63.54
CA ARG A 2 -9.82 3.47 62.78
C ARG A 2 -8.60 3.77 61.88
N ARG A 3 -7.37 3.43 62.31
CA ARG A 3 -6.15 3.60 61.50
C ARG A 3 -6.08 2.64 60.29
N LEU A 4 -6.57 1.41 60.46
CA LEU A 4 -6.60 0.42 59.39
C LEU A 4 -7.62 0.81 58.32
N PHE A 5 -8.77 1.33 58.73
CA PHE A 5 -9.81 1.82 57.83
C PHE A 5 -9.33 3.02 56.98
N LEU A 6 -8.63 3.98 57.60
CA LEU A 6 -8.06 5.14 56.90
C LEU A 6 -7.01 4.74 55.85
N LEU A 7 -6.15 3.77 56.15
CA LEU A 7 -5.15 3.28 55.21
C LEU A 7 -5.80 2.58 54.00
N ILE A 8 -6.84 1.76 54.23
CA ILE A 8 -7.58 1.07 53.17
C ILE A 8 -8.28 2.08 52.26
N SER A 9 -8.93 3.11 52.82
CA SER A 9 -9.58 4.16 52.04
C SER A 9 -8.60 4.96 51.19
N VAL A 10 -7.43 5.33 51.71
CA VAL A 10 -6.40 6.06 50.94
C VAL A 10 -5.88 5.20 49.79
N VAL A 11 -5.61 3.91 50.02
CA VAL A 11 -5.14 3.00 48.97
C VAL A 11 -6.21 2.83 47.88
N LEU A 12 -7.49 2.62 48.26
CA LEU A 12 -8.59 2.54 47.31
C LEU A 12 -8.77 3.82 46.49
N SER A 13 -8.69 5.00 47.13
CA SER A 13 -8.78 6.28 46.43
C SER A 13 -7.62 6.51 45.45
N LEU A 14 -6.40 6.11 45.81
CA LEU A 14 -5.24 6.21 44.91
C LEU A 14 -5.33 5.24 43.72
N ILE A 15 -5.84 4.03 43.94
CA ILE A 15 -6.08 3.05 42.86
C ILE A 15 -7.15 3.56 41.90
N VAL A 16 -8.29 4.05 42.43
CA VAL A 16 -9.38 4.60 41.61
C VAL A 16 -8.90 5.83 40.83
N LEU A 17 -8.14 6.73 41.46
CA LEU A 17 -7.56 7.89 40.79
C LEU A 17 -6.58 7.46 39.68
N GLY A 18 -5.71 6.47 39.94
CA GLY A 18 -4.77 5.94 38.95
C GLY A 18 -5.46 5.30 37.73
N VAL A 19 -6.54 4.56 37.96
CA VAL A 19 -7.37 3.95 36.90
C VAL A 19 -8.10 5.03 36.10
N LEU A 20 -8.66 6.05 36.75
CA LEU A 20 -9.30 7.19 36.09
C LEU A 20 -8.31 8.01 35.26
N THR A 21 -7.11 8.28 35.77
CA THR A 21 -6.07 9.00 35.01
C THR A 21 -5.54 8.21 33.82
N LYS A 22 -5.42 6.88 33.91
CA LYS A 22 -5.07 6.04 32.76
C LYS A 22 -6.17 6.01 31.70
N GLY A 23 -7.43 5.94 32.12
CA GLY A 23 -8.58 5.97 31.20
C GLY A 23 -8.72 7.29 30.44
N LEU A 24 -8.40 8.42 31.08
CA LEU A 24 -8.45 9.75 30.46
C LEU A 24 -7.29 10.02 29.48
N VAL A 25 -6.12 9.42 29.70
CA VAL A 25 -4.96 9.56 28.78
C VAL A 25 -5.02 8.59 27.60
N SER A 26 -5.76 7.49 27.72
CA SER A 26 -5.98 6.54 26.61
C SER A 26 -7.12 6.95 25.65
N GLY A 27 -7.78 8.08 25.90
CA GLY A 27 -8.83 8.61 25.04
C GLY A 27 -8.27 9.39 23.87
N ARG A 28 -8.44 8.83 22.65
CA ARG A 28 -8.42 9.49 21.34
C ARG A 28 -7.11 9.45 20.54
N THR A 29 -6.80 8.28 20.00
CA THR A 29 -6.25 8.17 18.64
C THR A 29 -7.37 7.80 17.68
N ASP A 30 -8.36 8.69 17.54
CA ASP A 30 -9.35 8.56 16.46
C ASP A 30 -8.67 8.96 15.14
N ARG A 31 -8.25 7.90 14.43
CA ARG A 31 -8.10 7.76 12.98
C ARG A 31 -7.23 8.81 12.27
N ALA A 32 -5.95 8.47 12.11
CA ALA A 32 -5.23 8.92 10.92
C ALA A 32 -6.09 8.55 9.68
N PRO A 33 -6.14 9.40 8.62
CA PRO A 33 -6.72 8.95 7.36
C PRO A 33 -5.88 7.76 6.92
N ALA A 34 -6.45 6.55 6.99
CA ALA A 34 -5.73 5.32 6.76
C ALA A 34 -5.53 5.09 5.25
N GLY A 35 -5.15 6.12 4.50
CA GLY A 35 -4.68 6.00 3.13
C GLY A 35 -3.21 5.61 3.13
N GLY A 36 -2.80 4.78 2.19
CA GLY A 36 -1.42 4.36 2.03
C GLY A 36 -1.15 2.88 2.30
N ALA A 37 -2.12 2.15 2.85
CA ALA A 37 -1.99 0.70 3.02
C ALA A 37 -1.97 -0.02 1.66
N ALA A 38 -1.24 -1.13 1.59
CA ALA A 38 -1.28 -2.01 0.43
C ALA A 38 -2.70 -2.56 0.23
N LEU A 39 -3.19 -2.58 -1.00
CA LEU A 39 -4.55 -3.03 -1.33
C LEU A 39 -4.64 -4.55 -1.49
N VAL A 40 -3.55 -5.21 -1.90
CA VAL A 40 -3.45 -6.67 -2.00
C VAL A 40 -2.15 -7.17 -1.41
N ALA A 41 -2.14 -8.40 -0.90
CA ALA A 41 -0.89 -9.09 -0.57
C ALA A 41 -0.24 -9.61 -1.85
N VAL A 42 1.07 -9.39 -2.01
CA VAL A 42 1.82 -9.79 -3.21
C VAL A 42 2.94 -10.74 -2.84
N THR A 43 2.91 -11.93 -3.43
CA THR A 43 4.03 -12.88 -3.43
C THR A 43 5.05 -12.43 -4.47
N VAL A 44 6.28 -12.14 -4.05
CA VAL A 44 7.38 -11.78 -4.95
C VAL A 44 8.17 -13.05 -5.31
N PRO A 45 8.28 -13.44 -6.59
CA PRO A 45 9.04 -14.62 -6.98
C PRO A 45 10.54 -14.33 -6.99
N ALA A 46 11.35 -15.38 -7.18
CA ALA A 46 12.76 -15.19 -7.53
C ALA A 46 12.88 -14.43 -8.85
N LEU A 47 13.60 -13.31 -8.83
CA LEU A 47 13.78 -12.44 -10.00
C LEU A 47 15.02 -12.84 -10.80
N ASN A 48 14.98 -12.61 -12.10
CA ASN A 48 16.15 -12.65 -12.99
C ASN A 48 16.73 -11.22 -13.18
N ALA A 49 17.79 -11.08 -13.98
CA ALA A 49 18.43 -9.77 -14.20
C ALA A 49 17.44 -8.70 -14.72
N LYS A 50 16.67 -9.02 -15.77
CA LYS A 50 15.69 -8.10 -16.36
C LYS A 50 14.61 -7.66 -15.38
N THR A 51 14.07 -8.60 -14.61
CA THR A 51 12.98 -8.32 -13.66
C THR A 51 13.48 -7.63 -12.39
N ARG A 52 14.73 -7.84 -11.97
CA ARG A 52 15.38 -7.02 -10.93
C ARG A 52 15.58 -5.58 -11.36
N GLU A 53 16.03 -5.35 -12.60
CA GLU A 53 16.11 -3.98 -13.14
C GLU A 53 14.71 -3.33 -13.17
N GLY A 54 13.70 -4.10 -13.59
CA GLY A 54 12.30 -3.67 -13.58
C GLY A 54 11.76 -3.33 -12.18
N GLU A 55 12.13 -4.09 -11.15
CA GLU A 55 11.78 -3.82 -9.75
C GLU A 55 12.33 -2.46 -9.29
N VAL A 56 13.61 -2.19 -9.54
CA VAL A 56 14.25 -0.91 -9.19
C VAL A 56 13.56 0.25 -9.90
N LEU A 57 13.35 0.12 -11.22
CA LEU A 57 12.67 1.14 -12.02
C LEU A 57 11.22 1.36 -11.56
N PHE A 58 10.50 0.30 -11.21
CA PHE A 58 9.14 0.39 -10.68
C PHE A 58 9.11 1.12 -9.34
N GLY A 59 10.04 0.81 -8.44
CA GLY A 59 10.18 1.48 -7.15
C GLY A 59 10.39 2.99 -7.29
N GLN A 60 11.23 3.40 -8.24
CA GLN A 60 11.55 4.81 -8.49
C GLN A 60 10.40 5.59 -9.13
N ASN A 61 9.64 4.96 -10.02
CA ASN A 61 8.74 5.69 -10.94
C ASN A 61 7.25 5.39 -10.72
N CYS A 62 6.90 4.30 -10.04
CA CYS A 62 5.52 3.79 -10.03
C CYS A 62 4.99 3.51 -8.62
N ALA A 63 5.85 3.04 -7.70
CA ALA A 63 5.45 2.57 -6.38
C ALA A 63 4.80 3.66 -5.50
N GLY A 64 5.12 4.94 -5.75
CA GLY A 64 4.51 6.06 -5.03
C GLY A 64 2.97 6.06 -5.08
N CYS A 65 2.39 5.65 -6.21
CA CYS A 65 0.94 5.53 -6.39
C CYS A 65 0.47 4.07 -6.43
N HIS A 66 1.22 3.18 -7.08
CA HIS A 66 0.82 1.77 -7.24
C HIS A 66 1.28 0.86 -6.09
N GLY A 67 1.86 1.43 -5.04
CA GLY A 67 2.34 0.70 -3.87
C GLY A 67 3.59 -0.16 -4.15
N ASP A 68 4.26 -0.57 -3.08
CA ASP A 68 5.37 -1.51 -3.18
C ASP A 68 4.91 -2.81 -3.84
N ASN A 69 5.76 -3.40 -4.67
CA ASN A 69 5.45 -4.63 -5.42
C ASN A 69 4.13 -4.55 -6.20
N ALA A 70 3.76 -3.35 -6.65
CA ALA A 70 2.51 -3.08 -7.37
C ALA A 70 1.23 -3.57 -6.65
N ALA A 71 1.28 -3.58 -5.31
CA ALA A 71 0.21 -4.03 -4.43
C ALA A 71 -0.98 -3.05 -4.34
N GLY A 72 -0.90 -1.92 -5.04
CA GLY A 72 -1.83 -0.81 -4.90
C GLY A 72 -1.58 -0.06 -3.60
N ARG A 73 -2.07 1.17 -3.52
CA ARG A 73 -1.92 2.00 -2.34
C ARG A 73 -3.22 2.73 -2.08
N ASP A 74 -3.87 2.43 -0.96
CA ASP A 74 -5.21 2.93 -0.65
C ASP A 74 -5.24 4.46 -0.67
N GLY A 75 -6.18 5.03 -1.43
CA GLY A 75 -6.28 6.47 -1.66
C GLY A 75 -5.28 7.08 -2.64
N PHE A 76 -4.41 6.29 -3.29
CA PHE A 76 -3.41 6.78 -4.24
C PHE A 76 -3.50 6.13 -5.62
N GLY A 77 -3.57 4.79 -5.68
CA GLY A 77 -3.53 4.11 -6.97
C GLY A 77 -3.81 2.62 -6.88
N PRO A 78 -4.26 2.01 -7.99
CA PRO A 78 -4.72 0.64 -8.00
C PRO A 78 -3.56 -0.37 -7.96
N PRO A 79 -3.82 -1.60 -7.48
CA PRO A 79 -2.87 -2.70 -7.61
C PRO A 79 -2.72 -3.10 -9.08
N LEU A 80 -1.48 -3.27 -9.55
CA LEU A 80 -1.22 -3.87 -10.86
C LEU A 80 -1.10 -5.40 -10.76
N VAL A 81 -0.93 -5.94 -9.54
CA VAL A 81 -1.15 -7.37 -9.24
C VAL A 81 -2.66 -7.60 -9.00
N HIS A 82 -3.45 -7.52 -10.06
CA HIS A 82 -4.89 -7.73 -10.03
C HIS A 82 -5.41 -8.23 -11.39
N ARG A 83 -6.45 -9.07 -11.41
CA ARG A 83 -7.01 -9.68 -12.64
C ARG A 83 -7.42 -8.68 -13.72
N ILE A 84 -7.82 -7.47 -13.32
CA ILE A 84 -8.14 -6.39 -14.27
C ILE A 84 -6.96 -6.07 -15.18
N TYR A 85 -5.74 -6.20 -14.67
CA TYR A 85 -4.53 -5.91 -15.39
C TYR A 85 -3.86 -7.15 -15.98
N GLU A 86 -4.55 -8.30 -16.05
CA GLU A 86 -4.00 -9.49 -16.67
C GLU A 86 -3.75 -9.27 -18.18
N PRO A 87 -2.81 -10.00 -18.81
CA PRO A 87 -2.44 -9.81 -20.22
C PRO A 87 -3.62 -9.84 -21.20
N GLY A 88 -4.64 -10.66 -20.94
CA GLY A 88 -5.83 -10.76 -21.79
C GLY A 88 -6.75 -9.54 -21.75
N HIS A 89 -6.70 -8.73 -20.69
CA HIS A 89 -7.57 -7.57 -20.50
C HIS A 89 -6.81 -6.23 -20.62
N HIS A 90 -5.67 -6.11 -19.96
CA HIS A 90 -4.71 -5.00 -20.19
C HIS A 90 -3.35 -5.59 -20.56
N GLY A 91 -3.16 -5.82 -21.86
CA GLY A 91 -1.89 -6.31 -22.39
C GLY A 91 -0.74 -5.33 -22.18
N ASP A 92 0.48 -5.76 -22.49
CA ASP A 92 1.70 -4.99 -22.22
C ASP A 92 1.69 -3.61 -22.87
N GLY A 93 1.17 -3.50 -24.10
CA GLY A 93 1.01 -2.21 -24.78
C GLY A 93 0.17 -1.18 -24.01
N ALA A 94 -0.79 -1.63 -23.18
CA ALA A 94 -1.56 -0.72 -22.34
C ALA A 94 -0.69 -0.07 -21.25
N PHE A 95 0.29 -0.78 -20.70
CA PHE A 95 1.23 -0.24 -19.73
C PHE A 95 2.17 0.79 -20.37
N HIS A 96 2.65 0.51 -21.59
CA HIS A 96 3.44 1.47 -22.38
C HIS A 96 2.66 2.76 -22.65
N LEU A 97 1.41 2.63 -23.13
CA LEU A 97 0.56 3.80 -23.37
C LEU A 97 0.23 4.56 -22.08
N ALA A 98 -0.05 3.84 -20.99
CA ALA A 98 -0.32 4.44 -19.69
C ALA A 98 0.87 5.24 -19.15
N ALA A 99 2.08 4.67 -19.21
CA ALA A 99 3.29 5.38 -18.80
C ALA A 99 3.56 6.61 -19.68
N ALA A 100 3.43 6.46 -21.01
CA ALA A 100 3.77 7.53 -21.94
C ALA A 100 2.73 8.67 -22.01
N ARG A 101 1.44 8.38 -21.75
CA ARG A 101 0.33 9.31 -22.03
C ARG A 101 -0.65 9.50 -20.86
N GLY A 102 -0.47 8.76 -19.78
CA GLY A 102 -1.45 8.71 -18.71
C GLY A 102 -2.72 7.93 -19.10
N VAL A 103 -3.65 7.83 -18.15
CA VAL A 103 -4.91 7.09 -18.29
C VAL A 103 -6.02 7.82 -17.57
N ARG A 104 -7.20 7.91 -18.21
CA ARG A 104 -8.42 8.34 -17.52
C ARG A 104 -8.97 7.24 -16.62
N ALA A 105 -9.36 7.58 -15.40
CA ALA A 105 -9.93 6.63 -14.45
C ALA A 105 -11.15 5.90 -15.04
N HIS A 106 -11.18 4.58 -14.91
CA HIS A 106 -12.33 3.78 -15.37
C HIS A 106 -12.58 2.49 -14.57
N HIS A 107 -11.58 1.90 -13.93
CA HIS A 107 -11.76 0.70 -13.08
C HIS A 107 -11.77 0.99 -11.58
N TRP A 108 -11.10 2.06 -11.15
CA TRP A 108 -10.90 2.39 -9.74
C TRP A 108 -11.16 3.88 -9.49
N PRO A 109 -11.61 4.26 -8.28
CA PRO A 109 -11.95 5.64 -7.95
C PRO A 109 -10.75 6.45 -7.44
N PHE A 110 -9.54 6.23 -7.98
CA PHE A 110 -8.32 6.95 -7.55
C PHE A 110 -8.03 8.22 -8.38
N GLY A 111 -8.81 8.46 -9.44
CA GLY A 111 -8.57 9.55 -10.38
C GLY A 111 -7.66 9.14 -11.54
N ASP A 112 -7.36 10.12 -12.39
CA ASP A 112 -6.58 9.90 -13.59
C ASP A 112 -5.10 9.65 -13.25
N MET A 113 -4.48 8.74 -13.99
CA MET A 113 -3.03 8.52 -13.95
C MET A 113 -2.37 9.53 -14.89
N PRO A 114 -1.48 10.41 -14.42
CA PRO A 114 -0.71 11.29 -15.31
C PRO A 114 0.34 10.50 -16.11
N PRO A 115 0.84 11.03 -17.25
CA PRO A 115 2.04 10.52 -17.88
C PRO A 115 3.22 10.51 -16.90
N VAL A 116 4.10 9.52 -17.01
CA VAL A 116 5.31 9.42 -16.20
C VAL A 116 6.47 10.02 -16.99
N GLU A 117 7.06 11.09 -16.47
CA GLU A 117 8.21 11.75 -17.11
C GLU A 117 9.50 10.95 -16.92
N ASN A 118 10.44 11.11 -17.85
CA ASN A 118 11.81 10.56 -17.76
C ASN A 118 11.92 9.03 -17.68
N VAL A 119 10.89 8.29 -18.08
CA VAL A 119 10.95 6.82 -18.22
C VAL A 119 10.98 6.47 -19.71
N SER A 120 12.03 5.78 -20.16
CA SER A 120 12.12 5.35 -21.56
C SER A 120 11.23 4.14 -21.84
N GLU A 121 10.85 3.92 -23.11
CA GLU A 121 10.14 2.71 -23.52
C GLU A 121 10.83 1.41 -23.07
N ARG A 122 12.17 1.40 -23.09
CA ARG A 122 12.99 0.25 -22.65
C ARG A 122 12.93 0.05 -21.13
N ASP A 123 12.73 1.13 -20.37
CA ASP A 123 12.55 1.04 -18.93
C ASP A 123 11.14 0.52 -18.61
N VAL A 124 10.11 1.01 -19.33
CA VAL A 124 8.75 0.49 -19.21
C VAL A 124 8.71 -1.01 -19.55
N GLU A 125 9.43 -1.47 -20.57
CA GLU A 125 9.50 -2.90 -20.91
C GLU A 125 10.00 -3.75 -19.73
N ARG A 126 10.98 -3.26 -18.97
CA ARG A 126 11.51 -3.95 -17.78
C ARG A 126 10.53 -3.87 -16.62
N ILE A 127 9.90 -2.72 -16.41
CA ILE A 127 8.84 -2.54 -15.41
C ILE A 127 7.70 -3.52 -15.66
N VAL A 128 7.23 -3.62 -16.91
CA VAL A 128 6.19 -4.57 -17.31
C VAL A 128 6.65 -6.00 -17.05
N ALA A 129 7.89 -6.36 -17.43
CA ALA A 129 8.42 -7.69 -17.13
C ALA A 129 8.40 -8.02 -15.63
N TYR A 130 8.71 -7.05 -14.76
CA TYR A 130 8.61 -7.18 -13.31
C TYR A 130 7.15 -7.36 -12.85
N VAL A 131 6.23 -6.49 -13.25
CA VAL A 131 4.80 -6.59 -12.91
C VAL A 131 4.23 -7.94 -13.36
N ARG A 132 4.59 -8.43 -14.56
CA ARG A 132 4.15 -9.74 -15.05
C ARG A 132 4.74 -10.90 -14.24
N ALA A 133 5.97 -10.78 -13.74
CA ALA A 133 6.53 -11.78 -12.85
C ALA A 133 5.75 -11.87 -11.54
N LEU A 134 5.38 -10.72 -10.96
CA LEU A 134 4.52 -10.67 -9.78
C LEU A 134 3.15 -11.27 -10.07
N GLN A 135 2.48 -10.86 -11.15
CA GLN A 135 1.16 -11.39 -11.52
C GLN A 135 1.16 -12.91 -11.62
N ARG A 136 2.12 -13.51 -12.35
CA ARG A 136 2.23 -14.98 -12.47
C ARG A 136 2.43 -15.67 -11.12
N ALA A 137 3.28 -15.10 -10.26
CA ALA A 137 3.52 -15.64 -8.91
C ALA A 137 2.27 -15.57 -8.01
N ASN A 138 1.30 -14.73 -8.35
CA ASN A 138 0.04 -14.55 -7.64
C ASN A 138 -1.16 -15.11 -8.42
N GLY A 139 -0.93 -15.98 -9.41
CA GLY A 139 -1.98 -16.70 -10.13
C GLY A 139 -2.72 -15.89 -11.21
N ILE A 140 -2.17 -14.77 -11.66
CA ILE A 140 -2.73 -13.90 -12.70
C ILE A 140 -1.92 -14.11 -13.99
N ASN A 141 -2.56 -14.58 -15.07
CA ASN A 141 -1.89 -15.01 -16.31
C ASN A 141 -2.49 -14.40 -17.57
#